data_AF-A0A940ZQI5-F1
#
_entry.id   AF-A0A940ZQI5-F1
#
_cell.length_a   1.000
_cell.length_b   1.000
_cell.length_c   1.000
_cell.angle_alpha   90.00
_cell.angle_beta   90.00
_cell.angle_gamma   90.00
#
_symmetry.space_group_name_H-M   'P 1'
#
loop_
_entity.id
_entity.type
_entity.pdbx_description
1 polymer ?
#
loop_
_entity_poly.entity_id
_entity_poly.type
_entity_poly.pdbx_seq_one_letter_code
_entity_poly.pdbx_strand_id
1 'polypeptide(L)'
;HLKTEEDMVNYLEAAFEDGDPSLIQAALGDITRAKGMTAVAQKAGLGRESLYKSLKPGGNPSFATVLKVINILGLTLRLQKRA
;
A
#
# COMPACT_ATOMS: atom_id res chain seq x y z
N HIS A 1 2.49 -14.66 4.21
CA HIS A 1 3.01 -13.89 5.35
C HIS A 1 2.12 -12.71 5.76
N LEU A 2 0.98 -12.46 5.10
CA LEU A 2 0.03 -11.41 5.48
C LEU A 2 -1.31 -12.06 5.82
N LYS A 3 -1.43 -12.61 7.04
CA LYS A 3 -2.63 -13.36 7.46
C LYS A 3 -3.57 -12.50 8.31
N THR A 4 -3.01 -11.55 9.05
CA THR A 4 -3.76 -10.64 9.92
C THR A 4 -3.65 -9.20 9.41
N GLU A 5 -4.51 -8.32 9.91
CA GLU A 5 -4.40 -6.88 9.62
C GLU A 5 -3.15 -6.29 10.28
N GLU A 6 -2.78 -6.79 11.45
CA GLU A 6 -1.57 -6.39 12.17
C GLU A 6 -0.28 -6.72 11.39
N ASP A 7 -0.23 -7.89 10.73
CA ASP A 7 0.90 -8.24 9.84
C ASP A 7 1.07 -7.20 8.73
N MET A 8 -0.04 -6.71 8.17
CA MET A 8 -0.05 -5.74 7.08
C MET A 8 0.36 -4.35 7.57
N VAL A 9 -0.10 -3.94 8.76
CA VAL A 9 0.29 -2.67 9.37
C VAL A 9 1.78 -2.66 9.67
N ASN A 10 2.27 -3.67 10.38
CA ASN A 10 3.69 -3.77 10.77
C ASN A 10 4.59 -3.80 9.53
N TYR A 11 4.17 -4.49 8.47
CA TYR A 11 4.94 -4.52 7.22
C TYR A 11 4.98 -3.16 6.53
N LEU A 12 3.83 -2.47 6.43
CA LEU A 12 3.78 -1.14 5.82
C LEU A 12 4.52 -0.09 6.66
N GLU A 13 4.42 -0.17 7.98
CA GLU A 13 5.15 0.69 8.92
C GLU A 13 6.66 0.52 8.77
N ALA A 14 7.17 -0.71 8.79
CA ALA A 14 8.59 -0.98 8.55
C ALA A 14 9.09 -0.42 7.20
N ALA A 15 8.25 -0.50 6.15
CA ALA A 15 8.59 0.09 4.85
C ALA A 15 8.63 1.62 4.89
N PHE A 16 7.75 2.28 5.65
CA PHE A 16 7.77 3.73 5.85
C PHE A 16 8.94 4.19 6.74
N GLU A 17 9.35 3.38 7.71
CA GLU A 17 10.50 3.65 8.58
C GLU A 17 11.83 3.62 7.82
N ASP A 18 12.02 2.64 6.95
CA ASP A 18 13.21 2.55 6.08
C ASP A 18 13.31 3.77 5.13
N GLY A 19 12.17 4.24 4.64
CA GLY A 19 12.06 5.44 3.84
C GLY A 19 12.37 5.25 2.35
N ASP A 20 12.70 4.04 1.89
CA ASP A 20 12.80 3.71 0.47
C ASP A 20 11.40 3.61 -0.20
N PRO A 21 11.10 4.48 -1.19
CA PRO A 21 9.85 4.39 -1.96
C PRO A 21 9.61 3.02 -2.61
N SER A 22 10.66 2.28 -2.96
CA SER A 22 10.56 0.96 -3.57
C SER A 22 10.00 -0.08 -2.60
N LEU A 23 10.38 0.00 -1.31
CA LEU A 23 9.87 -0.87 -0.26
C LEU A 23 8.42 -0.54 0.08
N ILE A 24 8.06 0.75 0.13
CA ILE A 24 6.68 1.19 0.33
C ILE A 24 5.79 0.68 -0.81
N GLN A 25 6.26 0.80 -2.05
CA GLN A 25 5.58 0.27 -3.24
C GLN A 25 5.41 -1.25 -3.19
N ALA A 26 6.44 -1.98 -2.76
CA ALA A 26 6.36 -3.44 -2.61
C ALA A 26 5.34 -3.83 -1.54
N ALA A 27 5.39 -3.20 -0.36
CA ALA A 27 4.48 -3.48 0.75
C ALA A 27 3.02 -3.23 0.36
N LEU A 28 2.72 -2.08 -0.25
CA LEU A 28 1.38 -1.77 -0.76
C LEU A 28 0.92 -2.80 -1.80
N GLY A 29 1.81 -3.23 -2.69
CA GLY A 29 1.50 -4.25 -3.70
C GLY A 29 1.12 -5.59 -3.07
N ASP A 30 1.90 -6.05 -2.11
CA ASP A 30 1.69 -7.35 -1.46
C ASP A 30 0.43 -7.36 -0.60
N ILE A 31 0.18 -6.28 0.15
CA ILE A 31 -1.05 -6.11 0.92
C ILE A 31 -2.26 -6.03 -0.01
N THR A 32 -2.17 -5.28 -1.11
CA THR A 32 -3.25 -5.18 -2.11
C THR A 32 -3.56 -6.54 -2.74
N ARG A 33 -2.53 -7.36 -3.02
CA ARG A 33 -2.71 -8.73 -3.53
C ARG A 33 -3.37 -9.63 -2.48
N ALA A 34 -2.94 -9.56 -1.22
CA ALA A 34 -3.48 -10.34 -0.12
C ALA A 34 -4.97 -10.04 0.15
N LYS A 35 -5.39 -8.78 0.05
CA LYS A 35 -6.80 -8.35 0.19
C LYS A 35 -7.64 -8.54 -1.09
N GLY A 36 -7.01 -8.83 -2.21
CA GLY A 36 -7.64 -9.01 -3.52
C GLY A 36 -7.61 -7.74 -4.40
N MET A 37 -6.79 -7.79 -5.44
CA MET A 37 -6.54 -6.66 -6.36
C MET A 37 -7.81 -6.03 -6.94
N THR A 38 -8.78 -6.85 -7.36
CA THR A 38 -10.04 -6.36 -7.96
C THR A 38 -10.87 -5.56 -6.96
N ALA A 39 -11.03 -6.07 -5.74
CA ALA A 39 -11.83 -5.41 -4.70
C ALA A 39 -11.20 -4.08 -4.28
N VAL A 40 -9.87 -4.05 -4.14
CA VAL A 40 -9.14 -2.81 -3.81
C VAL A 40 -9.25 -1.79 -4.93
N ALA A 41 -9.05 -2.21 -6.19
CA ALA A 41 -9.16 -1.31 -7.34
C ALA A 41 -10.55 -0.67 -7.45
N GLN A 42 -11.61 -1.47 -7.27
CA GLN A 42 -12.99 -0.98 -7.27
C GLN A 42 -13.22 0.06 -6.15
N LYS A 43 -12.81 -0.25 -4.91
CA LYS A 43 -12.93 0.67 -3.78
C LYS A 43 -12.10 1.95 -3.96
N ALA A 44 -10.98 1.87 -4.68
CA ALA A 44 -10.11 3.02 -4.98
C ALA A 44 -10.63 3.90 -6.12
N GLY A 45 -11.65 3.45 -6.86
CA GLY A 45 -12.06 4.08 -8.11
C GLY A 45 -10.92 4.08 -9.13
N LEU A 46 -10.12 3.00 -9.16
CA LEU A 46 -9.00 2.82 -10.07
C LEU A 46 -9.25 1.61 -10.98
N GLY A 47 -8.71 1.66 -12.19
CA GLY A 47 -8.66 0.47 -13.05
C GLY A 47 -7.74 -0.59 -12.43
N ARG A 48 -8.19 -1.85 -12.38
CA ARG A 48 -7.41 -2.98 -11.85
C ARG A 48 -6.00 -3.07 -12.44
N GLU A 49 -5.88 -2.91 -13.75
CA GLU A 49 -4.58 -2.95 -14.45
C GLU A 49 -3.71 -1.73 -14.13
N SER A 50 -4.32 -0.56 -13.97
CA SER A 50 -3.61 0.66 -13.58
C SER A 50 -3.02 0.53 -12.17
N LEU A 51 -3.83 0.01 -11.23
CA LEU A 51 -3.37 -0.28 -9.87
C LEU A 51 -2.28 -1.35 -9.84
N TYR A 52 -2.42 -2.41 -10.63
CA TYR A 52 -1.38 -3.43 -10.74
C TYR A 52 -0.07 -2.85 -11.31
N LYS A 53 -0.14 -2.03 -12.37
CA LYS A 53 1.03 -1.39 -12.98
C LYS A 53 1.73 -0.41 -12.03
N SER A 54 0.99 0.27 -11.16
CA SER A 54 1.57 1.19 -10.18
C SER A 54 2.23 0.47 -9.01
N LEU A 55 1.75 -0.72 -8.62
CA LEU A 55 2.22 -1.47 -7.45
C LEU A 55 3.11 -2.69 -7.76
N LYS A 56 3.47 -2.93 -9.03
CA LYS A 56 4.46 -3.95 -9.40
C LYS A 56 5.88 -3.41 -9.17
N PRO A 57 6.91 -4.28 -9.05
CA PRO A 57 8.30 -3.84 -9.01
C PRO A 57 8.65 -2.88 -10.15
N GLY A 58 9.31 -1.75 -9.82
CA GLY A 58 9.61 -0.68 -10.77
C GLY A 58 8.40 0.15 -11.20
N GLY A 59 7.25 -0.05 -10.56
CA GLY A 59 6.10 0.84 -10.65
C GLY A 59 6.36 2.17 -9.95
N ASN A 60 5.45 3.12 -10.14
CA ASN A 60 5.52 4.42 -9.48
C ASN A 60 4.10 4.86 -9.12
N PRO A 61 3.57 4.42 -7.96
CA PRO A 61 2.26 4.85 -7.53
C PRO A 61 2.31 6.33 -7.19
N SER A 62 1.35 7.10 -7.72
CA SER A 62 1.19 8.48 -7.30
C SER A 62 0.86 8.55 -5.82
N PHE A 63 1.21 9.64 -5.15
CA PHE A 63 0.87 9.83 -3.74
C PHE A 63 -0.65 9.69 -3.47
N ALA A 64 -1.49 10.16 -4.39
CA ALA A 64 -2.94 9.97 -4.34
C ALA A 64 -3.34 8.48 -4.37
N THR A 65 -2.63 7.64 -5.13
CA THR A 65 -2.85 6.19 -5.16
C THR A 65 -2.47 5.56 -3.83
N VAL A 66 -1.32 5.96 -3.27
CA VAL A 66 -0.87 5.49 -1.94
C VAL A 66 -1.91 5.79 -0.88
N LEU A 67 -2.39 7.04 -0.79
CA LEU A 67 -3.42 7.43 0.18
C LEU A 67 -4.73 6.65 0.02
N LYS A 68 -5.19 6.46 -1.22
CA LYS A 68 -6.40 5.66 -1.49
C LYS A 68 -6.26 4.23 -0.99
N VAL A 69 -5.12 3.58 -1.27
CA VAL A 69 -4.88 2.20 -0.82
C VAL A 69 -4.84 2.14 0.70
N ILE A 70 -4.11 3.03 1.37
CA ILE A 70 -4.05 3.13 2.84
C ILE A 70 -5.45 3.24 3.45
N ASN A 71 -6.30 4.14 2.92
CA ASN A 71 -7.67 4.32 3.41
C ASN A 71 -8.54 3.07 3.21
N ILE A 72 -8.41 2.36 2.08
CA ILE A 72 -9.19 1.13 1.80
C ILE A 72 -8.80 -0.01 2.74
N LEU A 73 -7.55 -0.02 3.19
CA LEU A 73 -7.05 -0.94 4.20
C LEU A 73 -7.51 -0.57 5.62
N GLY A 74 -8.29 0.51 5.79
CA GLY A 74 -8.73 0.98 7.10
C GLY A 74 -7.62 1.69 7.90
N LEU A 75 -6.53 2.07 7.23
CA LEU A 75 -5.36 2.67 7.86
C LEU A 75 -5.39 4.19 7.74
N THR A 76 -4.66 4.87 8.61
CA THR A 76 -4.47 6.32 8.57
C THR A 76 -3.00 6.65 8.68
N LEU A 77 -2.51 7.61 7.90
CA LEU A 77 -1.15 8.13 8.05
C LEU A 77 -1.11 9.15 9.18
N ARG A 78 -0.08 9.05 10.03
CA ARG A 78 0.17 9.98 11.13
C ARG A 78 1.57 10.57 11.01
N LEU A 79 1.67 11.86 11.32
CA LEU A 79 2.97 12.54 11.41
C LEU A 79 3.50 12.39 12.83
N GLN A 80 4.77 12.01 12.95
CA GLN A 80 5.50 11.97 14.22
C GLN A 80 6.81 12.73 14.05
N LYS A 81 7.28 13.38 15.13
CA LYS A 81 8.59 14.03 15.14
C LYS A 81 9.65 12.94 15.11
N ARG A 82 10.59 13.01 14.17
CA ARG A 82 11.79 12.15 14.20
C ARG A 82 12.59 12.50 15.47
N ALA A 83 12.88 11.48 16.28
CA ALA A 83 13.71 11.62 17.47
C ALA A 83 15.16 11.93 17.12
#